data_AF-A0A924E3W3-F1
#
_entry.id   AF-A0A924E3W3-F1
#
_cell.length_a   1.000
_cell.length_b   1.000
_cell.length_c   1.000
_cell.angle_alpha   90.00
_cell.angle_beta   90.00
_cell.angle_gamma   90.00
#
_symmetry.space_group_name_H-M   'P 1'
#
loop_
_entity.id
_entity.type
_entity.pdbx_description
1 polymer ?
#
loop_
_entity_poly.entity_id
_entity_poly.type
_entity_poly.pdbx_seq_one_letter_code
_entity_poly.pdbx_strand_id
1 'polypeptide(L)'
;MSDTKQIYIDKLQAQMKEWAAQADVLAAKADQAKADAKLEALARIEELKAAGSTMQAKLAEIQAAGEDSWDELKAGADKAWDTLKIAFTAKV
;
A
#
# COMPACT_ATOMS: atom_id res chain seq x y z
N MET A 1 -3.34 13.06 -19.84
CA MET A 1 -2.58 12.07 -19.05
C MET A 1 -1.73 11.29 -20.01
N SER A 2 -0.41 11.29 -19.84
CA SER A 2 0.48 10.40 -20.59
C SER A 2 0.18 8.94 -20.25
N ASP A 3 0.23 8.04 -21.24
CA ASP A 3 0.04 6.59 -21.06
C ASP A 3 0.97 6.02 -19.98
N THR A 4 2.19 6.54 -19.87
CA THR A 4 3.18 6.15 -18.84
C THR A 4 2.68 6.41 -17.42
N LYS A 5 1.98 7.54 -17.22
CA LYS A 5 1.42 7.91 -15.91
C LYS A 5 0.27 6.99 -15.54
N GLN A 6 -0.62 6.70 -16.49
CA GLN A 6 -1.75 5.80 -16.26
C GLN A 6 -1.26 4.38 -15.93
N ILE A 7 -0.33 3.84 -16.71
CA ILE A 7 0.27 2.51 -16.45
C ILE A 7 0.90 2.44 -15.06
N TYR A 8 1.57 3.52 -14.63
CA TYR A 8 2.13 3.57 -13.27
C TYR A 8 1.04 3.57 -12.20
N ILE A 9 0.01 4.40 -12.34
CA ILE A 9 -1.13 4.44 -11.41
C ILE A 9 -1.77 3.05 -11.30
N ASP A 10 -2.02 2.39 -12.43
CA ASP A 10 -2.62 1.05 -12.47
C ASP A 10 -1.74 0.00 -11.78
N LYS A 11 -0.41 0.05 -12.00
CA LYS A 11 0.56 -0.82 -11.33
C LYS A 11 0.51 -0.66 -9.80
N LEU A 12 0.42 0.57 -9.33
CA LEU A 12 0.35 0.87 -7.90
C LEU A 12 -0.99 0.43 -7.30
N GLN A 13 -2.10 0.68 -8.00
CA GLN A 13 -3.42 0.20 -7.60
C GLN A 13 -3.49 -1.33 -7.52
N ALA A 14 -2.86 -2.04 -8.46
CA ALA A 14 -2.78 -3.49 -8.42
C ALA A 14 -2.03 -4.00 -7.18
N GLN A 15 -0.90 -3.37 -6.83
CA GLN A 15 -0.16 -3.71 -5.61
C GLN A 15 -0.97 -3.45 -4.34
N MET A 16 -1.72 -2.34 -4.25
CA MET A 16 -2.60 -2.09 -3.10
C MET A 16 -3.69 -3.15 -2.96
N LYS A 17 -4.28 -3.60 -4.07
CA LYS A 17 -5.28 -4.68 -4.06
C LYS A 17 -4.67 -5.99 -3.56
N GLU A 18 -3.43 -6.28 -3.96
CA GLU A 18 -2.70 -7.46 -3.49
C GLU A 18 -2.49 -7.41 -1.97
N TRP A 19 -2.09 -6.27 -1.42
CA TRP A 19 -1.90 -6.12 0.03
C TRP A 19 -3.21 -6.16 0.80
N ALA A 20 -4.29 -5.59 0.26
CA ALA A 20 -5.62 -5.71 0.86
C ALA A 20 -6.05 -7.18 0.97
N ALA A 21 -5.87 -7.96 -0.09
CA ALA A 21 -6.16 -9.39 -0.06
C ALA A 21 -5.28 -10.15 0.96
N GLN A 22 -4.00 -9.77 1.10
CA GLN A 22 -3.12 -10.36 2.12
C GLN A 22 -3.55 -9.98 3.54
N ALA A 23 -4.03 -8.75 3.76
CA ALA A 23 -4.59 -8.32 5.04
C ALA A 23 -5.86 -9.11 5.39
N ASP A 24 -6.74 -9.37 4.41
CA ASP A 24 -7.94 -10.20 4.60
C ASP A 24 -7.58 -11.65 4.99
N VAL A 25 -6.55 -12.21 4.35
CA VAL A 25 -6.03 -13.54 4.72
C VAL A 25 -5.45 -13.55 6.13
N LEU A 26 -4.70 -12.51 6.51
CA LEU A 26 -4.19 -12.35 7.88
C LEU A 26 -5.33 -12.22 8.89
N ALA A 27 -6.40 -11.50 8.55
CA ALA A 27 -7.57 -11.33 9.41
C ALA A 27 -8.26 -12.67 9.67
N ALA A 28 -8.49 -13.45 8.60
CA ALA A 28 -9.09 -14.77 8.71
C ALA A 28 -8.23 -15.74 9.55
N LYS A 29 -6.90 -15.69 9.41
CA LYS A 29 -5.97 -16.48 10.24
C LYS A 29 -5.97 -16.01 11.70
N ALA A 30 -6.05 -14.70 11.94
CA ALA A 30 -6.11 -14.11 13.27
C ALA A 30 -7.36 -14.57 14.03
N ASP A 31 -8.49 -14.68 13.35
CA ASP A 31 -9.75 -15.17 13.94
C ASP A 31 -9.67 -16.63 14.41
N GLN A 32 -8.78 -17.43 13.82
CA GLN A 32 -8.52 -18.81 14.21
C GLN A 32 -7.36 -18.96 15.21
N ALA A 33 -6.65 -17.88 15.52
CA ALA A 33 -5.45 -17.88 16.36
C ALA A 33 -5.77 -17.65 17.85
N LYS A 34 -4.79 -17.93 18.71
CA LYS A 34 -4.85 -17.59 20.15
C LYS A 34 -4.83 -16.06 20.34
N ALA A 35 -5.33 -15.59 21.49
CA ALA A 35 -5.52 -14.17 21.77
C ALA A 35 -4.30 -13.27 21.47
N ASP A 36 -3.08 -13.68 21.86
CA ASP A 36 -1.87 -12.90 21.61
C ASP A 36 -1.52 -12.80 20.11
N ALA A 37 -1.61 -13.92 19.39
CA ALA A 37 -1.39 -13.95 17.95
C ALA A 37 -2.48 -13.18 17.18
N LYS A 38 -3.72 -13.17 17.69
CA LYS A 38 -4.81 -12.37 17.16
C LYS A 38 -4.54 -10.88 17.32
N LEU A 39 -4.06 -10.43 18.49
CA LEU A 39 -3.71 -9.04 18.73
C LEU A 39 -2.58 -8.56 17.81
N GLU A 40 -1.52 -9.36 17.64
CA GLU A 40 -0.42 -9.02 16.73
C GLU A 40 -0.89 -8.91 15.27
N ALA A 41 -1.72 -9.86 14.83
CA ALA A 41 -2.26 -9.83 13.47
C ALA A 41 -3.20 -8.63 13.24
N LEU A 42 -4.06 -8.30 14.21
CA LEU A 42 -4.92 -7.11 14.14
C LEU A 42 -4.11 -5.81 14.07
N ALA A 43 -3.04 -5.69 14.87
CA ALA A 43 -2.14 -4.55 14.80
C ALA A 43 -1.51 -4.41 13.40
N ARG A 44 -1.04 -5.53 12.83
CA ARG A 44 -0.46 -5.54 11.47
C ARG A 44 -1.48 -5.18 10.38
N ILE A 45 -2.73 -5.61 10.52
CA ILE A 45 -3.82 -5.25 9.60
C ILE A 45 -4.11 -3.75 9.66
N GLU A 46 -4.13 -3.15 10.85
CA GLU A 46 -4.33 -1.71 11.00
C GLU A 46 -3.17 -0.89 10.41
N GLU A 47 -1.92 -1.33 10.61
CA GLU A 47 -0.76 -0.74 9.94
C GLU A 47 -0.89 -0.79 8.40
N LEU A 48 -1.35 -1.93 7.87
CA LEU A 48 -1.58 -2.11 6.43
C LEU A 48 -2.69 -1.20 5.88
N LYS A 49 -3.77 -1.01 6.63
CA LYS A 49 -4.85 -0.08 6.23
C LYS A 49 -4.39 1.37 6.25
N ALA A 50 -3.64 1.78 7.27
CA ALA A 50 -3.08 3.13 7.36
C ALA A 50 -2.09 3.41 6.20
N ALA A 51 -1.24 2.42 5.91
CA ALA A 51 -0.37 2.45 4.74
C ALA A 51 -1.16 2.59 3.43
N GLY A 52 -2.15 1.72 3.20
CA GLY A 52 -2.98 1.76 1.99
C GLY A 52 -3.71 3.10 1.81
N SER A 53 -4.21 3.70 2.89
CA SER A 53 -4.85 5.02 2.85
C SER A 53 -3.86 6.12 2.43
N THR A 54 -2.65 6.09 2.97
CA THR A 54 -1.57 7.04 2.61
C THR A 54 -1.20 6.92 1.14
N MET A 55 -1.10 5.69 0.65
CA MET A 55 -0.80 5.38 -0.75
C MET A 55 -1.89 5.85 -1.70
N GLN A 56 -3.16 5.66 -1.32
CA GLN A 56 -4.30 6.10 -2.10
C GLN A 56 -4.33 7.64 -2.21
N ALA A 57 -3.99 8.34 -1.14
CA ALA A 57 -3.85 9.80 -1.17
C ALA A 57 -2.72 10.23 -2.12
N LYS A 58 -1.55 9.58 -2.05
CA LYS A 58 -0.42 9.86 -2.96
C LYS A 58 -0.76 9.59 -4.42
N LEU A 59 -1.51 8.52 -4.69
CA LEU A 59 -2.02 8.22 -6.03
C LEU A 59 -2.98 9.29 -6.55
N ALA A 60 -3.84 9.84 -5.68
CA ALA A 60 -4.75 10.92 -6.05
C ALA A 60 -3.98 12.23 -6.35
N GLU A 61 -2.95 12.56 -5.55
CA GLU A 61 -2.04 13.68 -5.82
C GLU A 61 -1.36 13.53 -7.20
N ILE A 62 -0.81 12.34 -7.44
CA ILE A 62 -0.25 11.95 -8.73
C ILE A 62 -1.28 12.15 -9.83
N GLN A 63 -2.50 11.62 -9.68
CA GLN A 63 -3.54 11.65 -10.69
C GLN A 63 -3.89 13.09 -11.10
N ALA A 64 -3.95 13.99 -10.11
CA ALA A 64 -4.24 15.41 -10.29
C ALA A 64 -3.07 16.22 -10.88
N ALA A 65 -1.83 15.74 -10.77
CA ALA A 65 -0.66 16.47 -11.21
C ALA A 65 -0.55 16.62 -12.74
N GLY A 66 -0.04 17.77 -13.19
CA GLY A 66 0.39 17.99 -14.58
C GLY A 66 1.66 17.20 -14.92
N GLU A 67 2.05 17.18 -16.19
CA GLU A 67 3.24 16.47 -16.65
C GLU A 67 4.53 17.02 -16.03
N ASP A 68 4.59 18.33 -15.78
CA ASP A 68 5.78 19.00 -15.22
C ASP A 68 6.08 18.63 -13.76
N SER A 69 5.11 18.11 -13.01
CA SER A 69 5.26 17.72 -11.60
C SER A 69 5.22 16.21 -11.39
N TRP A 70 5.01 15.45 -12.46
CA TRP A 70 4.80 14.01 -12.40
C TRP A 70 6.03 13.26 -11.89
N ASP A 71 7.22 13.56 -12.42
CA ASP A 71 8.44 12.83 -12.10
C ASP A 71 8.84 12.96 -10.62
N GLU A 72 8.67 14.15 -10.03
CA GLU A 72 8.96 14.38 -8.61
C GLU A 72 7.96 13.64 -7.71
N LEU A 73 6.68 13.69 -8.04
CA LEU A 73 5.63 12.98 -7.28
C LEU A 73 5.80 11.46 -7.39
N LYS A 74 6.19 10.97 -8.57
CA LYS A 74 6.53 9.56 -8.79
C LYS A 74 7.68 9.13 -7.89
N ALA A 75 8.78 9.88 -7.83
CA ALA A 75 9.91 9.55 -6.96
C ALA A 75 9.51 9.52 -5.47
N GLY A 76 8.67 10.46 -5.04
CA GLY A 76 8.10 10.47 -3.68
C GLY A 76 7.21 9.24 -3.40
N ALA A 77 6.36 8.87 -4.37
CA ALA A 77 5.51 7.69 -4.27
C ALA A 77 6.31 6.38 -4.27
N ASP A 78 7.32 6.24 -5.12
CA ASP A 78 8.22 5.08 -5.16
C ASP A 78 8.90 4.86 -3.80
N LYS A 79 9.43 5.94 -3.20
CA LYS A 79 10.05 5.88 -1.86
C LYS A 79 9.06 5.45 -0.76
N ALA A 80 7.84 5.98 -0.81
CA ALA A 80 6.78 5.58 0.11
C ALA A 80 6.42 4.09 -0.07
N TRP A 81 6.30 3.63 -1.32
CA TRP A 81 6.02 2.23 -1.67
C TRP A 81 7.11 1.28 -1.18
N ASP A 82 8.38 1.64 -1.37
CA ASP A 82 9.51 0.81 -0.92
C ASP A 82 9.59 0.73 0.60
N THR A 83 9.34 1.84 1.30
CA THR A 83 9.28 1.85 2.76
C THR A 83 8.18 0.92 3.28
N LEU A 84 7.01 0.95 2.63
CA LEU A 84 5.88 0.10 2.98
C LEU A 84 6.14 -1.37 2.65
N LYS A 85 6.77 -1.66 1.51
CA LYS A 85 7.22 -3.02 1.17
C LYS A 85 8.17 -3.57 2.22
N ILE A 86 9.14 -2.76 2.65
CA ILE A 86 10.09 -3.16 3.70
C ILE A 86 9.33 -3.43 5.01
N ALA A 87 8.41 -2.56 5.42
CA ALA A 87 7.59 -2.81 6.62
C ALA A 87 6.78 -4.12 6.51
N PHE A 88 6.30 -4.44 5.30
CA PHE A 88 5.56 -5.66 5.04
C PHE A 88 6.44 -6.92 5.06
N THR A 89 7.65 -6.86 4.50
CA THR A 89 8.56 -8.03 4.35
C THR A 89 9.53 -8.22 5.50
N ALA A 90 9.92 -7.16 6.22
CA ALA A 90 10.95 -7.18 7.27
C ALA A 90 10.53 -7.88 8.57
N LYS A 91 9.35 -8.51 8.61
CA LYS A 91 8.82 -9.17 9.80
C LYS A 91 8.24 -10.55 9.47
N VAL A 92 9.01 -11.31 8.68
CA VAL A 92 8.93 -12.78 8.55
C VAL A 92 10.11 -13.38 9.29
#